data_AF-A0A7K6U857-F1
#
_entry.id   AF-A0A7K6U857-F1
#
_cell.length_a   1.000
_cell.length_b   1.000
_cell.length_c   1.000
_cell.angle_alpha   90.00
_cell.angle_beta   90.00
_cell.angle_gamma   90.00
#
_symmetry.space_group_name_H-M   'P 1'
#
loop_
_entity.id
_entity.type
_entity.pdbx_description
1 polymer ?
#
loop_
_entity_poly.entity_id
_entity_poly.type
_entity_poly.pdbx_seq_one_letter_code
_entity_poly.pdbx_strand_id
1 'polypeptide(L)'
;PIQVDLRNLVPDMVLQTLQPEGALRLPRDTDDLSALHNVSYHLLAGSLSPHKKFLAVGLASVRRPRGYYLPATLQSLFKQSTEEELQEMVVVVHLADADPGWNTRVAVDIARKFAHHILLGRLLLIHAPQEFYPTLEGLKRNYNDPEERVRFRSKQNADYAFLLAFAANLSSYYLMIEDDVWCAKSFLTAIRKALASRAGSNWATLEFSKLGYIGKLYHSSDLPRLARFLLLFYQEMPCDWLLVHFRLLLTQKDVIRFKPSLFQHMGLYSSFQGTINRLEDDEFQADAVDLPDNPPAALFTSMPIFENYEPLKAYSTAEGYFWGKDPAAGSIFCIVFRQPARVTRVRVRTGSEERRDDFLHAGVLELGRQQRPDGRDCSAYDTVGTFEKGNLEQRGLEKAVPSPVECVRIRVTQDQSEWLIIRSIDIWTMDGT
;
A
#
# COMPACT_ATOMS: atom_id res chain seq x y z
N PRO A 1 -14.90 57.02 -9.50
CA PRO A 1 -13.64 57.25 -8.76
C PRO A 1 -13.41 56.14 -7.72
N ILE A 2 -12.17 55.65 -7.68
CA ILE A 2 -11.61 54.67 -6.75
C ILE A 2 -11.89 53.20 -7.12
N GLN A 3 -11.23 52.86 -8.21
CA GLN A 3 -10.58 51.59 -8.50
C GLN A 3 -9.57 51.30 -7.36
N VAL A 4 -9.69 50.18 -6.65
CA VAL A 4 -8.60 49.65 -5.82
C VAL A 4 -8.32 48.22 -6.26
N ASP A 5 -7.11 48.12 -6.76
CA ASP A 5 -6.40 46.96 -7.27
C ASP A 5 -6.16 45.95 -6.14
N LEU A 6 -6.56 44.70 -6.38
CA LEU A 6 -6.12 43.53 -5.60
C LEU A 6 -5.60 42.46 -6.58
N ARG A 7 -4.84 42.91 -7.59
CA ARG A 7 -3.76 42.10 -8.14
C ARG A 7 -2.60 42.17 -7.15
N ASN A 8 -2.28 41.03 -6.53
CA ASN A 8 -0.93 40.56 -6.21
C ASN A 8 -0.97 39.56 -5.06
N LEU A 9 -0.93 38.27 -5.40
CA LEU A 9 -0.04 37.24 -4.83
C LEU A 9 -0.44 35.87 -5.42
N VAL A 10 -0.30 35.75 -6.73
CA VAL A 10 -0.20 34.46 -7.43
C VAL A 10 0.89 34.67 -8.48
N PRO A 11 1.94 33.85 -8.57
CA PRO A 11 2.87 33.95 -9.69
C PRO A 11 2.11 33.68 -10.98
N ASP A 12 2.10 34.63 -11.92
CA ASP A 12 1.45 34.53 -13.24
C ASP A 12 1.84 33.24 -14.01
N MET A 13 2.94 32.59 -13.64
CA MET A 13 3.37 31.28 -14.14
C MET A 13 2.36 30.14 -13.91
N VAL A 14 1.57 30.16 -12.83
CA VAL A 14 0.61 29.07 -12.50
C VAL A 14 -0.68 29.19 -13.32
N LEU A 15 -1.08 30.41 -13.68
CA LEU A 15 -2.22 30.65 -14.56
C LEU A 15 -1.89 30.42 -16.04
N GLN A 16 -0.62 30.62 -16.44
CA GLN A 16 -0.15 30.28 -17.79
C GLN A 16 -0.06 28.76 -18.03
N THR A 17 0.07 27.93 -16.98
CA THR A 17 0.07 26.45 -17.08
C THR A 17 -1.32 25.82 -17.16
N LEU A 18 -2.39 26.62 -17.02
CA LEU A 18 -3.79 26.16 -17.11
C LEU A 18 -4.38 26.29 -18.53
N GLN A 19 -3.56 26.54 -19.56
CA GLN A 19 -4.01 26.46 -20.95
C GLN A 19 -3.98 25.00 -21.44
N PRO A 20 -5.00 24.54 -22.18
CA PRO A 20 -5.03 23.18 -22.70
C PRO A 20 -3.99 23.03 -23.83
N GLU A 21 -2.74 22.74 -23.47
CA GLU A 21 -1.74 22.34 -24.44
C GLU A 21 -1.87 20.84 -24.75
N GLY A 22 -2.54 20.54 -25.87
CA GLY A 22 -2.33 19.33 -26.66
C GLY A 22 -2.76 17.98 -26.07
N ALA A 23 -3.51 17.19 -26.84
CA ALA A 23 -3.75 15.78 -26.55
C ALA A 23 -2.42 15.00 -26.48
N LEU A 24 -2.04 14.53 -25.30
CA LEU A 24 -0.85 13.69 -25.10
C LEU A 24 -1.12 12.26 -25.59
N ARG A 25 -0.35 11.79 -26.59
CA ARG A 25 -0.36 10.39 -27.08
C ARG A 25 0.84 9.63 -26.50
N LEU A 26 0.59 8.54 -25.77
CA LEU A 26 1.64 7.69 -25.17
C LEU A 26 2.23 6.69 -26.20
N PRO A 27 3.47 6.18 -26.03
CA PRO A 27 4.15 5.32 -27.00
C PRO A 27 3.51 3.92 -27.15
N ARG A 28 3.63 3.38 -28.36
CA ARG A 28 2.96 2.18 -28.90
C ARG A 28 3.69 0.89 -28.56
N ASP A 29 2.95 -0.12 -28.13
CA ASP A 29 3.32 -1.53 -28.26
C ASP A 29 2.14 -2.28 -28.90
N THR A 30 2.42 -3.10 -29.91
CA THR A 30 1.43 -3.69 -30.81
C THR A 30 0.78 -4.94 -30.21
N ASP A 31 -0.46 -4.81 -29.73
CA ASP A 31 -1.38 -5.95 -29.57
C ASP A 31 -2.85 -5.49 -29.57
N ASP A 32 -3.71 -6.28 -30.21
CA ASP A 32 -4.98 -5.91 -30.86
C ASP A 32 -6.20 -5.74 -29.90
N LEU A 33 -6.06 -4.88 -28.88
CA LEU A 33 -7.16 -4.38 -28.03
C LEU A 33 -7.12 -2.84 -28.00
N SER A 34 -7.72 -2.22 -29.02
CA SER A 34 -7.51 -0.82 -29.43
C SER A 34 -8.14 0.28 -28.56
N ALA A 35 -9.00 -0.05 -27.59
CA ALA A 35 -9.79 0.96 -26.85
C ALA A 35 -8.97 1.83 -25.87
N LEU A 36 -7.97 1.27 -25.19
CA LEU A 36 -7.15 2.01 -24.23
C LEU A 36 -5.95 2.73 -24.84
N HIS A 37 -5.54 2.33 -26.05
CA HIS A 37 -4.34 2.87 -26.71
C HIS A 37 -4.58 4.21 -27.42
N ASN A 38 -5.84 4.62 -27.58
CA ASN A 38 -6.24 5.84 -28.29
C ASN A 38 -6.92 6.89 -27.40
N VAL A 39 -6.94 6.68 -26.08
CA VAL A 39 -7.53 7.67 -25.16
C VAL A 39 -6.66 8.91 -25.15
N SER A 40 -7.24 10.03 -25.55
CA SER A 40 -6.60 11.34 -25.47
C SER A 40 -6.97 11.98 -24.14
N TYR A 41 -5.98 12.14 -23.26
CA TYR A 41 -6.21 12.75 -21.94
C TYR A 41 -6.08 14.26 -22.02
N HIS A 42 -6.92 14.97 -21.27
CA HIS A 42 -6.71 16.37 -20.97
C HIS A 42 -5.84 16.47 -19.71
N LEU A 43 -4.61 16.96 -19.87
CA LEU A 43 -3.76 17.31 -18.73
C LEU A 43 -4.20 18.69 -18.23
N LEU A 44 -4.99 18.71 -17.16
CA LEU A 44 -5.58 19.93 -16.61
C LEU A 44 -4.60 20.72 -15.76
N ALA A 45 -3.61 20.06 -15.15
CA ALA A 45 -2.49 20.71 -14.48
C ALA A 45 -1.31 19.75 -14.27
N GLY A 46 -0.10 20.32 -14.20
CA GLY A 46 1.15 19.59 -14.01
C GLY A 46 1.88 19.30 -15.31
N SER A 47 3.05 18.68 -15.21
CA SER A 47 3.86 18.29 -16.36
C SER A 47 4.44 16.90 -16.16
N LEU A 48 4.53 16.13 -17.23
CA LEU A 48 5.08 14.78 -17.19
C LEU A 48 6.58 14.82 -16.97
N SER A 49 7.07 14.03 -16.02
CA SER A 49 8.50 13.80 -15.82
C SER A 49 9.04 12.85 -16.90
N PRO A 50 10.21 13.13 -17.50
CA PRO A 50 10.86 12.19 -18.41
C PRO A 50 11.45 10.97 -17.67
N HIS A 51 11.66 11.09 -16.35
CA HIS A 51 12.18 10.02 -15.51
C HIS A 51 11.05 9.32 -14.77
N LYS A 52 11.06 7.98 -14.78
CA LYS A 52 10.15 7.16 -13.97
C LYS A 52 10.42 7.39 -12.49
N LYS A 53 9.35 7.60 -11.73
CA LYS A 53 9.36 7.67 -10.28
C LYS A 53 9.36 6.27 -9.66
N PHE A 54 9.59 6.18 -8.35
CA PHE A 54 9.43 4.91 -7.67
C PHE A 54 7.94 4.53 -7.53
N LEU A 55 7.11 5.49 -7.08
CA LEU A 55 5.69 5.28 -6.85
C LEU A 55 4.82 6.30 -7.59
N ALA A 56 3.76 5.83 -8.26
CA ALA A 56 2.63 6.66 -8.66
C ALA A 56 1.46 6.38 -7.73
N VAL A 57 0.85 7.43 -7.16
CA VAL A 57 -0.37 7.30 -6.35
C VAL A 57 -1.55 7.79 -7.16
N GLY A 58 -2.49 6.92 -7.48
CA GLY A 58 -3.64 7.25 -8.30
C GLY A 58 -4.93 7.28 -7.50
N LEU A 59 -5.73 8.33 -7.72
CA LEU A 59 -7.10 8.44 -7.25
C LEU A 59 -8.02 9.06 -8.32
N ALA A 60 -9.29 8.66 -8.31
CA ALA A 60 -10.33 9.28 -9.11
C ALA A 60 -11.26 10.11 -8.21
N SER A 61 -11.71 11.27 -8.70
CA SER A 61 -12.65 12.13 -7.98
C SER A 61 -13.81 12.52 -8.88
N VAL A 62 -15.01 12.44 -8.31
CA VAL A 62 -16.29 12.82 -8.95
C VAL A 62 -17.05 13.74 -8.01
N ARG A 63 -17.99 14.52 -8.55
CA ARG A 63 -18.82 15.41 -7.74
C ARG A 63 -19.71 14.58 -6.80
N ARG A 64 -19.56 14.80 -5.51
CA ARG A 64 -20.45 14.22 -4.50
C ARG A 64 -21.67 15.14 -4.28
N PRO A 65 -22.85 14.58 -3.96
CA PRO A 65 -23.98 15.39 -3.52
C PRO A 65 -23.68 16.15 -2.22
N ARG A 66 -22.86 15.55 -1.35
CA ARG A 66 -22.45 16.10 -0.04
C ARG A 66 -20.98 15.76 0.24
N GLY A 67 -20.27 16.71 0.85
CA GLY A 67 -18.85 16.56 1.17
C GLY A 67 -17.93 16.83 -0.03
N TYR A 68 -16.71 17.27 0.26
CA TYR A 68 -15.65 17.47 -0.72
C TYR A 68 -14.31 17.18 -0.04
N TYR A 69 -13.82 15.94 -0.24
CA TYR A 69 -12.72 15.38 0.54
C TYR A 69 -11.37 15.44 -0.18
N LEU A 70 -11.35 15.57 -1.52
CA LEU A 70 -10.13 15.58 -2.34
C LEU A 70 -9.03 16.51 -1.79
N PRO A 71 -9.29 17.77 -1.40
CA PRO A 71 -8.24 18.62 -0.84
C PRO A 71 -7.66 18.09 0.48
N ALA A 72 -8.49 17.48 1.34
CA ALA A 72 -8.04 16.92 2.60
C ALA A 72 -7.17 15.67 2.38
N THR A 73 -7.57 14.81 1.44
CA THR A 73 -6.79 13.64 1.01
C THR A 73 -5.43 14.04 0.45
N LEU A 74 -5.38 15.00 -0.48
CA LEU A 74 -4.12 15.52 -1.03
C LEU A 74 -3.26 16.17 0.05
N GLN A 75 -3.87 16.94 0.95
CA GLN A 75 -3.14 17.54 2.07
C GLN A 75 -2.55 16.47 3.00
N SER A 76 -3.31 15.41 3.32
CA SER A 76 -2.79 14.30 4.11
C SER A 76 -1.64 13.61 3.39
N LEU A 77 -1.79 13.28 2.11
CA LEU A 77 -0.75 12.61 1.33
C LEU A 77 0.55 13.40 1.35
N PHE A 78 0.52 14.69 1.01
CA PHE A 78 1.74 15.49 0.94
C PHE A 78 2.34 15.83 2.31
N LYS A 79 1.51 16.08 3.33
CA LYS A 79 2.00 16.42 4.68
C LYS A 79 2.59 15.22 5.40
N GLN A 80 2.09 14.01 5.10
CA GLN A 80 2.54 12.78 5.73
C GLN A 80 3.77 12.17 5.05
N SER A 81 4.14 12.66 3.87
CA SER A 81 5.36 12.25 3.18
C SER A 81 6.58 13.06 3.61
N THR A 82 7.75 12.42 3.65
CA THR A 82 9.04 13.13 3.77
C THR A 82 9.45 13.74 2.42
N GLU A 83 10.42 14.65 2.43
CA GLU A 83 10.89 15.28 1.19
C GLU A 83 11.55 14.27 0.25
N GLU A 84 12.25 13.27 0.79
CA GLU A 84 12.83 12.16 0.03
C GLU A 84 11.75 11.30 -0.63
N GLU A 85 10.65 11.02 0.09
CA GLU A 85 9.50 10.32 -0.48
C GLU A 85 8.85 11.10 -1.61
N LEU A 86 8.69 12.42 -1.43
CA LEU A 86 8.09 13.31 -2.42
C LEU A 86 8.92 13.42 -3.71
N GLN A 87 10.25 13.28 -3.64
CA GLN A 87 11.11 13.26 -4.84
C GLN A 87 10.91 12.00 -5.68
N GLU A 88 10.54 10.90 -5.03
CA GLU A 88 10.39 9.56 -5.60
C GLU A 88 8.94 9.20 -5.95
N MET A 89 8.01 10.15 -5.78
CA MET A 89 6.57 9.94 -5.93
C MET A 89 5.93 10.94 -6.90
N VAL A 90 4.90 10.48 -7.62
CA VAL A 90 3.97 11.34 -8.36
C VAL A 90 2.53 10.97 -8.01
N VAL A 91 1.69 11.97 -7.76
CA VAL A 91 0.25 11.80 -7.49
C VAL A 91 -0.52 12.12 -8.77
N VAL A 92 -1.42 11.23 -9.18
CA VAL A 92 -2.28 11.40 -10.35
C VAL A 92 -3.73 11.41 -9.91
N VAL A 93 -4.41 12.53 -10.13
CA VAL A 93 -5.83 12.69 -9.85
C VAL A 93 -6.59 12.67 -11.17
N HIS A 94 -7.42 11.65 -11.36
CA HIS A 94 -8.41 11.63 -12.44
C HIS A 94 -9.67 12.38 -12.00
N LEU A 95 -9.87 13.59 -12.51
CA LEU A 95 -11.11 14.34 -12.36
C LEU A 95 -12.13 13.74 -13.34
N ALA A 96 -12.90 12.78 -12.84
CA ALA A 96 -13.70 11.87 -13.64
C ALA A 96 -15.18 12.25 -13.69
N ASP A 97 -15.56 13.46 -13.27
CA ASP A 97 -16.97 13.87 -13.33
C ASP A 97 -17.44 14.03 -14.78
N ALA A 98 -18.74 13.79 -15.01
CA ALA A 98 -19.33 13.94 -16.33
C ALA A 98 -19.51 15.42 -16.75
N ASP A 99 -19.47 16.38 -15.80
CA ASP A 99 -19.45 17.83 -16.08
C ASP A 99 -18.01 18.34 -16.26
N PRO A 100 -17.56 18.63 -17.50
CA PRO A 100 -16.22 19.15 -17.74
C PRO A 100 -15.98 20.51 -17.06
N GLY A 101 -17.03 21.32 -16.91
CA GLY A 101 -16.95 22.59 -16.21
C GLY A 101 -16.69 22.40 -14.71
N TRP A 102 -17.23 21.35 -14.09
CA TRP A 102 -16.89 20.98 -12.72
C TRP A 102 -15.43 20.53 -12.62
N ASN A 103 -14.97 19.67 -13.55
CA ASN A 103 -13.58 19.23 -13.59
C ASN A 103 -12.62 20.41 -13.69
N THR A 104 -12.87 21.39 -14.59
CA THR A 104 -12.05 22.59 -14.70
C THR A 104 -12.05 23.42 -13.42
N ARG A 105 -13.21 23.64 -12.78
CA ARG A 105 -13.28 24.39 -11.52
C ARG A 105 -12.49 23.71 -10.39
N VAL A 106 -12.61 22.39 -10.28
CA VAL A 106 -11.84 21.60 -9.30
C VAL A 106 -10.35 21.67 -9.61
N ALA A 107 -9.96 21.53 -10.88
CA ALA A 107 -8.57 21.64 -11.30
C ALA A 107 -7.96 22.99 -10.91
N VAL A 108 -8.66 24.10 -11.13
CA VAL A 108 -8.22 25.44 -10.72
C VAL A 108 -8.07 25.57 -9.20
N ASP A 109 -9.05 25.06 -8.42
CA ASP A 109 -8.98 25.13 -6.96
C ASP A 109 -7.81 24.31 -6.40
N ILE A 110 -7.62 23.08 -6.90
CA ILE A 110 -6.50 22.22 -6.52
C ILE A 110 -5.18 22.82 -6.98
N ALA A 111 -5.10 23.35 -8.20
CA ALA A 111 -3.88 23.98 -8.72
C ALA A 111 -3.45 25.18 -7.87
N ARG A 112 -4.41 25.98 -7.39
CA ARG A 112 -4.13 27.08 -6.48
C ARG A 112 -3.63 26.59 -5.11
N LYS A 113 -4.25 25.55 -4.54
CA LYS A 113 -3.90 25.04 -3.20
C LYS A 113 -2.59 24.26 -3.15
N PHE A 114 -2.26 23.56 -4.24
CA PHE A 114 -1.12 22.65 -4.33
C PHE A 114 -0.12 23.06 -5.42
N ALA A 115 -0.07 24.35 -5.77
CA ALA A 115 0.77 24.90 -6.83
C ALA A 115 2.24 24.44 -6.72
N HIS A 116 2.77 24.41 -5.50
CA HIS A 116 4.13 23.95 -5.24
C HIS A 116 4.36 22.49 -5.69
N HIS A 117 3.43 21.57 -5.40
CA HIS A 117 3.54 20.17 -5.81
C HIS A 117 3.37 20.00 -7.33
N ILE A 118 2.55 20.83 -7.97
CA ILE A 118 2.39 20.84 -9.43
C ILE A 118 3.67 21.30 -10.11
N LEU A 119 4.25 22.42 -9.65
CA LEU A 119 5.49 22.97 -10.21
C LEU A 119 6.68 22.02 -10.06
N LEU A 120 6.71 21.24 -8.99
CA LEU A 120 7.74 20.21 -8.77
C LEU A 120 7.45 18.88 -9.48
N GLY A 121 6.39 18.78 -10.29
CA GLY A 121 6.02 17.55 -11.00
C GLY A 121 5.56 16.41 -10.08
N ARG A 122 5.08 16.74 -8.87
CA ARG A 122 4.59 15.79 -7.86
C ARG A 122 3.09 15.55 -7.92
N LEU A 123 2.34 16.41 -8.63
CA LEU A 123 0.89 16.31 -8.78
C LEU A 123 0.48 16.53 -10.24
N LEU A 124 -0.29 15.59 -10.78
CA LEU A 124 -0.91 15.65 -12.10
C LEU A 124 -2.42 15.61 -11.95
N LEU A 125 -3.11 16.53 -12.62
CA LEU A 125 -4.57 16.53 -12.74
C LEU A 125 -4.94 16.17 -14.17
N ILE A 126 -5.65 15.08 -14.35
CA ILE A 126 -6.05 14.58 -15.66
C ILE A 126 -7.56 14.44 -15.77
N HIS A 127 -8.05 14.44 -17.00
CA HIS A 127 -9.42 14.10 -17.33
C HIS A 127 -9.45 13.23 -18.59
N ALA A 128 -10.16 12.11 -18.53
CA ALA A 128 -10.51 11.32 -19.70
C ALA A 128 -11.85 11.81 -20.26
N PRO A 129 -11.90 12.30 -21.52
CA PRO A 129 -13.14 12.78 -22.11
C PRO A 129 -14.23 11.70 -22.25
N GLN A 130 -15.50 12.10 -22.11
CA GLN A 130 -16.65 11.20 -22.07
C GLN A 130 -16.82 10.38 -23.36
N GLU A 131 -16.36 10.88 -24.51
CA GLU A 131 -16.41 10.17 -25.79
C GLU A 131 -15.58 8.88 -25.82
N PHE A 132 -14.61 8.73 -24.90
CA PHE A 132 -13.83 7.50 -24.76
C PHE A 132 -14.49 6.48 -23.83
N TYR A 133 -15.51 6.87 -23.05
CA TYR A 133 -16.20 5.96 -22.16
C TYR A 133 -17.04 4.96 -22.96
N PRO A 134 -17.10 3.68 -22.54
CA PRO A 134 -18.02 2.73 -23.12
C PRO A 134 -19.46 3.10 -22.75
N THR A 135 -20.45 2.55 -23.48
CA THR A 135 -21.85 2.89 -23.22
C THR A 135 -22.26 2.57 -21.78
N LEU A 136 -22.87 3.56 -21.13
CA LEU A 136 -23.40 3.43 -19.76
C LEU A 136 -24.93 3.23 -19.75
N GLU A 137 -25.51 2.94 -20.91
CA GLU A 137 -26.93 2.66 -21.11
C GLU A 137 -27.13 1.17 -21.42
N GLY A 138 -28.30 0.62 -21.04
CA GLY A 138 -28.62 -0.79 -21.31
C GLY A 138 -27.71 -1.80 -20.60
N LEU A 139 -27.13 -1.41 -19.46
CA LEU A 139 -26.19 -2.22 -18.70
C LEU A 139 -26.83 -3.49 -18.11
N LYS A 140 -26.04 -4.56 -18.03
CA LYS A 140 -26.46 -5.83 -17.42
C LYS A 140 -26.74 -5.66 -15.92
N ARG A 141 -27.87 -6.23 -15.46
CA ARG A 141 -28.31 -6.18 -14.06
C ARG A 141 -28.08 -7.50 -13.33
N ASN A 142 -26.85 -7.98 -13.36
CA ASN A 142 -26.46 -9.31 -12.83
C ASN A 142 -26.79 -9.53 -11.34
N TYR A 143 -26.88 -8.46 -10.54
CA TYR A 143 -27.10 -8.51 -9.09
C TYR A 143 -28.42 -7.86 -8.64
N ASN A 144 -29.34 -7.59 -9.57
CA ASN A 144 -30.62 -6.91 -9.31
C ASN A 144 -30.49 -5.52 -8.65
N ASP A 145 -29.30 -4.90 -8.72
CA ASP A 145 -29.10 -3.53 -8.29
C ASP A 145 -29.99 -2.54 -9.07
N PRO A 146 -30.37 -1.39 -8.47
CA PRO A 146 -31.00 -0.29 -9.18
C PRO A 146 -30.15 0.18 -10.36
N GLU A 147 -30.80 0.64 -11.42
CA GLU A 147 -30.12 1.06 -12.66
C GLU A 147 -29.06 2.13 -12.41
N GLU A 148 -29.35 3.14 -11.57
CA GLU A 148 -28.38 4.17 -11.20
C GLU A 148 -27.13 3.59 -10.53
N ARG A 149 -27.29 2.57 -9.68
CA ARG A 149 -26.17 1.91 -9.00
C ARG A 149 -25.33 1.11 -9.99
N VAL A 150 -25.97 0.41 -10.93
CA VAL A 150 -25.30 -0.30 -12.01
C VAL A 150 -24.50 0.68 -12.88
N ARG A 151 -25.13 1.80 -13.28
CA ARG A 151 -24.46 2.87 -14.03
C ARG A 151 -23.26 3.44 -13.28
N PHE A 152 -23.42 3.71 -11.99
CA PHE A 152 -22.36 4.23 -11.14
C PHE A 152 -21.17 3.28 -11.04
N ARG A 153 -21.38 2.01 -10.67
CA ARG A 153 -20.29 1.02 -10.54
C ARG A 153 -19.60 0.74 -11.88
N SER A 154 -20.36 0.73 -12.99
CA SER A 154 -19.81 0.52 -14.32
C SER A 154 -18.99 1.70 -14.81
N LYS A 155 -19.42 2.93 -14.51
CA LYS A 155 -18.61 4.12 -14.75
C LYS A 155 -17.33 4.11 -13.91
N GLN A 156 -17.42 3.74 -12.63
CA GLN A 156 -16.26 3.66 -11.73
C GLN A 156 -15.18 2.70 -12.25
N ASN A 157 -15.56 1.55 -12.81
CA ASN A 157 -14.64 0.65 -13.50
C ASN A 157 -13.87 1.36 -14.64
N ALA A 158 -14.57 2.13 -15.47
CA ALA A 158 -13.96 2.88 -16.55
C ALA A 158 -13.07 4.03 -16.03
N ASP A 159 -13.51 4.75 -14.99
CA ASP A 159 -12.75 5.84 -14.36
C ASP A 159 -11.37 5.35 -13.90
N TYR A 160 -11.32 4.20 -13.23
CA TYR A 160 -10.07 3.61 -12.78
C TYR A 160 -9.27 3.00 -13.93
N ALA A 161 -9.91 2.38 -14.91
CA ALA A 161 -9.19 1.86 -16.06
C ALA A 161 -8.42 2.94 -16.82
N PHE A 162 -9.02 4.12 -17.02
CA PHE A 162 -8.34 5.26 -17.64
C PHE A 162 -7.21 5.80 -16.77
N LEU A 163 -7.42 5.92 -15.46
CA LEU A 163 -6.38 6.33 -14.53
C LEU A 163 -5.17 5.37 -14.54
N LEU A 164 -5.42 4.06 -14.50
CA LEU A 164 -4.38 3.02 -14.56
C LEU A 164 -3.62 3.05 -15.89
N ALA A 165 -4.34 3.21 -17.00
CA ALA A 165 -3.73 3.30 -18.33
C ALA A 165 -2.82 4.54 -18.47
N PHE A 166 -3.24 5.69 -17.95
CA PHE A 166 -2.40 6.89 -17.91
C PHE A 166 -1.16 6.70 -17.03
N ALA A 167 -1.32 6.09 -15.86
CA ALA A 167 -0.25 5.96 -14.87
C ALA A 167 0.80 4.87 -15.19
N ALA A 168 0.51 3.97 -16.13
CA ALA A 168 1.30 2.76 -16.42
C ALA A 168 2.80 2.99 -16.64
N ASN A 169 3.19 4.15 -17.18
CA ASN A 169 4.59 4.45 -17.49
C ASN A 169 5.23 5.52 -16.59
N LEU A 170 4.54 5.98 -15.55
CA LEU A 170 5.03 7.07 -14.69
C LEU A 170 6.00 6.61 -13.59
N SER A 171 5.92 5.34 -13.20
CA SER A 171 6.65 4.82 -12.04
C SER A 171 6.94 3.32 -12.13
N SER A 172 7.73 2.79 -11.19
CA SER A 172 7.94 1.35 -11.02
C SER A 172 6.76 0.63 -10.36
N TYR A 173 6.13 1.30 -9.39
CA TYR A 173 4.95 0.80 -8.68
C TYR A 173 3.79 1.78 -8.73
N TYR A 174 2.56 1.28 -8.64
CA TYR A 174 1.34 2.09 -8.57
C TYR A 174 0.53 1.73 -7.34
N LEU A 175 0.12 2.75 -6.60
CA LEU A 175 -0.75 2.65 -5.43
C LEU A 175 -2.12 3.26 -5.75
N MET A 176 -3.16 2.45 -5.61
CA MET A 176 -4.56 2.87 -5.75
C MET A 176 -5.11 3.35 -4.39
N ILE A 177 -5.65 4.57 -4.36
CA ILE A 177 -6.41 5.11 -3.22
C ILE A 177 -7.69 5.81 -3.71
N GLU A 178 -8.53 6.25 -2.78
CA GLU A 178 -9.73 7.04 -3.04
C GLU A 178 -9.51 8.54 -2.73
N ASP A 179 -10.47 9.39 -3.11
CA ASP A 179 -10.39 10.84 -2.89
C ASP A 179 -10.81 11.29 -1.48
N ASP A 180 -11.11 10.35 -0.58
CA ASP A 180 -11.49 10.54 0.81
C ASP A 180 -10.70 9.63 1.76
N VAL A 181 -9.37 9.74 1.73
CA VAL A 181 -8.44 8.92 2.51
C VAL A 181 -7.48 9.76 3.35
N TRP A 182 -7.27 9.35 4.61
CA TRP A 182 -6.16 9.77 5.46
C TRP A 182 -4.98 8.80 5.30
N CYS A 183 -3.79 9.35 5.05
CA CYS A 183 -2.54 8.57 4.93
C CYS A 183 -1.81 8.51 6.27
N ALA A 184 -1.16 7.37 6.54
CA ALA A 184 -0.18 7.25 7.61
C ALA A 184 1.10 8.02 7.28
N LYS A 185 1.81 8.45 8.32
CA LYS A 185 3.12 9.11 8.20
C LYS A 185 4.14 8.18 7.55
N SER A 186 4.90 8.71 6.59
CA SER A 186 5.97 8.01 5.86
C SER A 186 5.49 6.70 5.21
N PHE A 187 4.27 6.70 4.66
CA PHE A 187 3.67 5.51 4.08
C PHE A 187 4.49 4.93 2.90
N LEU A 188 5.21 5.76 2.14
CA LEU A 188 6.02 5.28 1.04
C LEU A 188 7.24 4.47 1.55
N THR A 189 7.82 4.90 2.65
CA THR A 189 8.90 4.18 3.35
C THR A 189 8.38 2.85 3.85
N ALA A 190 7.19 2.81 4.46
CA ALA A 190 6.54 1.57 4.88
C ALA A 190 6.32 0.61 3.70
N ILE A 191 5.83 1.13 2.56
CA ILE A 191 5.66 0.36 1.32
C ILE A 191 7.02 -0.19 0.81
N ARG A 192 8.09 0.60 0.86
CA ARG A 192 9.44 0.15 0.47
C ARG A 192 9.92 -1.01 1.35
N LYS A 193 9.75 -0.93 2.67
CA LYS A 193 10.09 -2.02 3.60
C LYS A 193 9.28 -3.29 3.27
N ALA A 194 7.98 -3.15 3.03
CA ALA A 194 7.12 -4.26 2.61
C ALA A 194 7.59 -4.90 1.29
N LEU A 195 7.92 -4.11 0.27
CA LEU A 195 8.47 -4.61 -0.99
C LEU A 195 9.82 -5.33 -0.81
N ALA A 196 10.72 -4.78 0.01
CA ALA A 196 12.00 -5.40 0.31
C ALA A 196 11.82 -6.78 0.98
N SER A 197 10.85 -6.91 1.89
CA SER A 197 10.50 -8.19 2.53
C SER A 197 9.99 -9.25 1.55
N ARG A 198 9.52 -8.82 0.37
CA ARG A 198 8.98 -9.67 -0.71
C ARG A 198 9.95 -9.85 -1.87
N ALA A 199 11.21 -9.42 -1.73
CA ALA A 199 12.22 -9.54 -2.77
C ALA A 199 12.39 -10.99 -3.25
N GLY A 200 12.22 -11.21 -4.56
CA GLY A 200 12.30 -12.53 -5.20
C GLY A 200 11.00 -13.35 -5.14
N SER A 201 9.91 -12.82 -4.59
CA SER A 201 8.58 -13.44 -4.66
C SER A 201 7.72 -12.82 -5.75
N ASN A 202 6.90 -13.64 -6.42
CA ASN A 202 5.90 -13.16 -7.36
C ASN A 202 4.61 -12.82 -6.61
N TRP A 203 4.01 -11.67 -6.95
CA TRP A 203 2.72 -11.24 -6.42
C TRP A 203 2.02 -10.37 -7.48
N ALA A 204 0.70 -10.44 -7.51
CA ALA A 204 -0.17 -9.63 -8.36
C ALA A 204 -0.65 -8.35 -7.65
N THR A 205 -0.89 -8.41 -6.33
CA THR A 205 -1.32 -7.25 -5.54
C THR A 205 -0.88 -7.38 -4.09
N LEU A 206 -0.36 -6.28 -3.54
CA LEU A 206 -0.14 -6.11 -2.09
C LEU A 206 -1.18 -5.13 -1.52
N GLU A 207 -1.67 -5.37 -0.31
CA GLU A 207 -2.70 -4.54 0.33
C GLU A 207 -2.16 -3.83 1.57
N PHE A 208 -2.47 -2.54 1.72
CA PHE A 208 -2.10 -1.69 2.86
C PHE A 208 -3.32 -1.10 3.57
N SER A 209 -4.50 -1.66 3.32
CA SER A 209 -5.74 -1.42 4.06
C SER A 209 -6.69 -2.62 3.85
N LYS A 210 -7.59 -2.84 4.82
CA LYS A 210 -8.71 -3.79 4.71
C LYS A 210 -9.82 -3.28 3.80
N LEU A 211 -9.88 -1.97 3.54
CA LEU A 211 -11.03 -1.30 2.95
C LEU A 211 -11.00 -1.35 1.41
N GLY A 212 -11.77 -2.27 0.82
CA GLY A 212 -12.14 -2.25 -0.59
C GLY A 212 -10.97 -2.00 -1.54
N TYR A 213 -10.97 -0.83 -2.18
CA TYR A 213 -10.00 -0.36 -3.19
C TYR A 213 -8.75 0.30 -2.62
N ILE A 214 -8.80 0.71 -1.36
CA ILE A 214 -7.82 1.61 -0.77
C ILE A 214 -6.55 0.81 -0.46
N GLY A 215 -5.41 1.38 -0.80
CA GLY A 215 -4.10 0.81 -0.45
C GLY A 215 -3.74 -0.44 -1.26
N LYS A 216 -4.25 -0.58 -2.50
CA LYS A 216 -3.81 -1.67 -3.39
C LYS A 216 -2.57 -1.25 -4.17
N LEU A 217 -1.49 -1.99 -4.02
CA LEU A 217 -0.23 -1.77 -4.72
C LEU A 217 -0.06 -2.79 -5.85
N TYR A 218 0.35 -2.28 -7.02
CA TYR A 218 0.61 -3.06 -8.24
C TYR A 218 2.00 -2.73 -8.78
N HIS A 219 2.58 -3.68 -9.51
CA HIS A 219 3.67 -3.36 -10.43
C HIS A 219 3.11 -2.51 -11.59
N SER A 220 3.81 -1.43 -11.95
CA SER A 220 3.32 -0.55 -13.01
C SER A 220 3.24 -1.24 -14.38
N SER A 221 4.06 -2.28 -14.59
CA SER A 221 4.02 -3.15 -15.78
C SER A 221 2.71 -3.93 -15.93
N ASP A 222 1.97 -4.15 -14.84
CA ASP A 222 0.69 -4.87 -14.88
C ASP A 222 -0.51 -3.94 -15.13
N LEU A 223 -0.34 -2.62 -15.01
CA LEU A 223 -1.45 -1.66 -15.16
C LEU A 223 -2.14 -1.70 -16.52
N PRO A 224 -1.45 -1.84 -17.67
CA PRO A 224 -2.15 -1.97 -18.95
C PRO A 224 -3.08 -3.18 -18.97
N ARG A 225 -2.65 -4.31 -18.38
CA ARG A 225 -3.48 -5.52 -18.28
C ARG A 225 -4.65 -5.32 -17.34
N LEU A 226 -4.42 -4.72 -16.17
CA LEU A 226 -5.47 -4.43 -15.19
C LEU A 226 -6.51 -3.44 -15.75
N ALA A 227 -6.07 -2.38 -16.41
CA ALA A 227 -6.95 -1.41 -17.07
C ALA A 227 -7.85 -2.08 -18.11
N ARG A 228 -7.27 -2.93 -18.98
CA ARG A 228 -8.03 -3.71 -19.96
C ARG A 228 -9.03 -4.64 -19.29
N PHE A 229 -8.63 -5.30 -18.19
CA PHE A 229 -9.50 -6.18 -17.43
C PHE A 229 -10.71 -5.45 -16.84
N LEU A 230 -10.49 -4.28 -16.20
CA LEU A 230 -11.58 -3.46 -15.66
C LEU A 230 -12.54 -2.98 -16.75
N LEU A 231 -12.04 -2.56 -17.91
CA LEU A 231 -12.89 -2.19 -19.04
C LEU A 231 -13.60 -3.38 -19.67
N LEU A 232 -12.97 -4.54 -19.74
CA LEU A 232 -13.61 -5.74 -20.31
C LEU A 232 -14.82 -6.15 -19.49
N PHE A 233 -14.74 -6.03 -18.16
CA PHE A 233 -15.78 -6.46 -17.23
C PHE A 233 -16.58 -5.30 -16.61
N TYR A 234 -16.52 -4.10 -17.20
CA TYR A 234 -17.09 -2.89 -16.58
C TYR A 234 -18.61 -3.00 -16.29
N GLN A 235 -19.36 -3.74 -17.12
CA GLN A 235 -20.79 -3.98 -16.91
C GLN A 235 -21.07 -5.11 -15.90
N GLU A 236 -20.12 -6.03 -15.75
CA GLU A 236 -20.39 -7.31 -15.10
C GLU A 236 -20.41 -7.18 -13.58
N MET A 237 -19.40 -6.55 -12.98
CA MET A 237 -19.21 -6.51 -11.52
C MET A 237 -18.69 -5.15 -11.02
N PRO A 238 -18.91 -4.81 -9.74
CA PRO A 238 -18.21 -3.71 -9.08
C PRO A 238 -16.67 -3.87 -9.16
N CYS A 239 -15.95 -2.75 -9.11
CA CYS A 239 -14.51 -2.74 -9.31
C CYS A 239 -13.77 -3.60 -8.25
N ASP A 240 -14.23 -3.63 -7.00
CA ASP A 240 -13.56 -4.27 -5.86
C ASP A 240 -13.55 -5.79 -6.05
N TRP A 241 -14.65 -6.31 -6.59
CA TRP A 241 -14.78 -7.71 -6.94
C TRP A 241 -13.90 -8.05 -8.14
N LEU A 242 -13.81 -7.17 -9.13
CA LEU A 242 -12.91 -7.33 -10.25
C LEU A 242 -11.44 -7.38 -9.79
N LEU A 243 -11.02 -6.54 -8.84
CA LEU A 243 -9.64 -6.60 -8.32
C LEU A 243 -9.34 -7.94 -7.64
N VAL A 244 -10.30 -8.52 -6.92
CA VAL A 244 -10.19 -9.88 -6.37
C VAL A 244 -10.01 -10.91 -7.48
N HIS A 245 -10.84 -10.87 -8.53
CA HIS A 245 -10.73 -11.78 -9.65
C HIS A 245 -9.42 -11.63 -10.43
N PHE A 246 -8.94 -10.41 -10.65
CA PHE A 246 -7.67 -10.15 -11.30
C PHE A 246 -6.51 -10.81 -10.55
N ARG A 247 -6.45 -10.64 -9.22
CA ARG A 247 -5.46 -11.29 -8.36
C ARG A 247 -5.50 -12.82 -8.49
N LEU A 248 -6.70 -13.41 -8.44
CA LEU A 248 -6.90 -14.86 -8.55
C LEU A 248 -6.47 -15.41 -9.93
N LEU A 249 -6.78 -14.70 -11.01
CA LEU A 249 -6.40 -15.07 -12.37
C LEU A 249 -4.88 -15.02 -12.58
N LEU A 250 -4.19 -14.13 -11.87
CA LEU A 250 -2.72 -14.07 -11.81
C LEU A 250 -2.13 -15.04 -10.77
N THR A 251 -2.87 -16.10 -10.43
CA THR A 251 -2.48 -17.22 -9.58
C THR A 251 -2.11 -16.87 -8.14
N GLN A 252 -2.36 -15.64 -7.69
CA GLN A 252 -2.24 -15.26 -6.29
C GLN A 252 -3.57 -15.56 -5.57
N LYS A 253 -3.64 -16.73 -4.93
CA LYS A 253 -4.82 -17.14 -4.13
C LYS A 253 -4.97 -16.31 -2.87
N ASP A 254 -3.87 -16.17 -2.13
CA ASP A 254 -3.86 -15.54 -0.81
C ASP A 254 -3.82 -14.01 -0.91
N VAL A 255 -4.51 -13.36 0.03
CA VAL A 255 -4.40 -11.92 0.24
C VAL A 255 -3.06 -11.65 0.94
N ILE A 256 -2.22 -10.81 0.35
CA ILE A 256 -0.97 -10.35 0.97
C ILE A 256 -1.21 -8.93 1.49
N ARG A 257 -1.77 -8.84 2.70
CA ARG A 257 -2.07 -7.57 3.37
C ARG A 257 -1.04 -7.27 4.43
N PHE A 258 -0.55 -6.04 4.51
CA PHE A 258 0.43 -5.59 5.49
C PHE A 258 -0.23 -4.86 6.66
N LYS A 259 0.31 -5.06 7.87
CA LYS A 259 -0.12 -4.41 9.11
C LYS A 259 1.01 -3.51 9.68
N PRO A 260 0.66 -2.38 10.32
CA PRO A 260 -0.67 -1.75 10.35
C PRO A 260 -1.11 -1.24 8.97
N SER A 261 -2.41 -1.00 8.83
CA SER A 261 -2.97 -0.34 7.66
C SER A 261 -2.39 1.08 7.53
N LEU A 262 -2.01 1.47 6.32
CA LEU A 262 -1.39 2.77 6.03
C LEU A 262 -2.41 3.82 5.58
N PHE A 263 -3.66 3.42 5.37
CA PHE A 263 -4.70 4.27 4.80
C PHE A 263 -6.03 4.06 5.53
N GLN A 264 -6.70 5.16 5.85
CA GLN A 264 -7.99 5.18 6.53
C GLN A 264 -8.99 5.98 5.71
N HIS A 265 -10.17 5.41 5.46
CA HIS A 265 -11.26 6.14 4.82
C HIS A 265 -11.80 7.24 5.76
N MET A 266 -11.97 8.45 5.23
CA MET A 266 -12.42 9.63 5.99
C MET A 266 -13.75 10.20 5.52
N GLY A 267 -14.30 9.67 4.42
CA GLY A 267 -15.53 10.15 3.83
C GLY A 267 -16.74 9.80 4.69
N LEU A 268 -17.42 10.80 5.28
CA LEU A 268 -18.68 10.56 5.98
C LEU A 268 -19.85 10.30 5.01
N TYR A 269 -19.74 10.79 3.77
CA TYR A 269 -20.80 10.73 2.75
C TYR A 269 -20.27 10.06 1.48
N SER A 270 -20.95 9.01 1.03
CA SER A 270 -20.63 8.29 -0.19
C SER A 270 -20.77 9.19 -1.43
N SER A 271 -19.91 8.98 -2.42
CA SER A 271 -20.06 9.56 -3.75
C SER A 271 -21.33 9.07 -4.47
N PHE A 272 -21.80 7.86 -4.14
CA PHE A 272 -23.11 7.37 -4.60
C PHE A 272 -24.22 7.85 -3.66
N GLN A 273 -25.08 8.73 -4.16
CA GLN A 273 -26.29 9.25 -3.48
C GLN A 273 -26.06 9.97 -2.13
N GLY A 274 -24.82 10.21 -1.69
CA GLY A 274 -24.54 10.96 -0.45
C GLY A 274 -24.96 10.23 0.82
N THR A 275 -25.05 8.89 0.79
CA THR A 275 -25.38 8.07 1.96
C THR A 275 -24.29 8.14 3.03
N ILE A 276 -24.67 8.06 4.30
CA ILE A 276 -23.69 8.07 5.40
C ILE A 276 -22.86 6.79 5.33
N ASN A 277 -21.54 6.95 5.29
CA ASN A 277 -20.59 5.85 5.31
C ASN A 277 -19.61 6.05 6.48
N ARG A 278 -19.42 5.03 7.31
CA ARG A 278 -18.49 5.04 8.46
C ARG A 278 -17.59 3.82 8.40
N LEU A 279 -16.85 3.69 7.30
CA LEU A 279 -15.83 2.66 7.17
C LEU A 279 -14.61 3.07 7.99
N GLU A 280 -14.29 2.28 9.00
CA GLU A 280 -13.09 2.40 9.81
C GLU A 280 -12.23 1.15 9.61
N ASP A 281 -10.92 1.34 9.47
CA ASP A 281 -9.92 0.28 9.45
C ASP A 281 -9.32 0.22 10.85
N ASP A 282 -9.72 -0.80 11.62
CA ASP A 282 -9.31 -1.03 13.01
C ASP A 282 -7.79 -1.25 13.18
N GLU A 283 -7.08 -1.50 12.07
CA GLU A 283 -5.63 -1.68 12.04
C GLU A 283 -4.88 -0.44 11.53
N PHE A 284 -5.57 0.67 11.25
CA PHE A 284 -4.91 1.91 10.84
C PHE A 284 -4.07 2.52 11.96
N GLN A 285 -2.81 2.85 11.63
CA GLN A 285 -1.93 3.60 12.54
C GLN A 285 -1.39 4.85 11.84
N ALA A 286 -1.86 6.01 12.29
CA ALA A 286 -1.45 7.31 11.75
C ALA A 286 0.06 7.56 11.87
N ASP A 287 0.66 7.11 12.99
CA ASP A 287 2.10 7.22 13.27
C ASP A 287 2.82 5.87 13.08
N ALA A 288 2.78 5.31 11.87
CA ALA A 288 3.49 4.07 11.49
C ALA A 288 5.03 4.21 11.44
N VAL A 289 5.61 5.15 12.20
CA VAL A 289 7.05 5.48 12.20
C VAL A 289 7.88 4.37 12.86
N ASP A 290 7.29 3.58 13.77
CA ASP A 290 7.96 2.48 14.48
C ASP A 290 7.77 1.11 13.77
N LEU A 291 7.78 1.09 12.44
CA LEU A 291 7.76 -0.15 11.67
C LEU A 291 9.12 -0.85 11.72
N PRO A 292 9.17 -2.16 12.00
CA PRO A 292 10.42 -2.90 12.00
C PRO A 292 11.03 -2.97 10.60
N ASP A 293 12.35 -3.17 10.57
CA ASP A 293 13.11 -3.33 9.33
C ASP A 293 13.01 -4.74 8.77
N ASN A 294 12.95 -5.73 9.68
CA ASN A 294 12.92 -7.16 9.37
C ASN A 294 13.78 -7.54 8.15
N PRO A 295 15.14 -7.49 8.28
CA PRO A 295 16.05 -7.83 7.21
C PRO A 295 15.73 -9.17 6.53
N PRO A 296 15.96 -9.32 5.22
CA PRO A 296 15.71 -10.58 4.52
C PRO A 296 16.36 -11.77 5.19
N ALA A 297 15.57 -12.80 5.49
CA ALA A 297 16.01 -13.95 6.28
C ALA A 297 15.40 -15.27 5.79
N ALA A 298 16.04 -16.39 6.12
CA ALA A 298 15.47 -17.72 6.10
C ALA A 298 14.99 -18.10 7.50
N LEU A 299 13.82 -18.72 7.61
CA LEU A 299 13.19 -19.03 8.89
C LEU A 299 13.07 -20.54 9.08
N PHE A 300 13.48 -21.01 10.24
CA PHE A 300 13.50 -22.43 10.59
C PHE A 300 12.90 -22.64 11.98
N THR A 301 12.27 -23.79 12.19
CA THR A 301 11.81 -24.19 13.52
C THR A 301 11.97 -25.70 13.70
N SER A 302 12.19 -26.14 14.94
CA SER A 302 12.13 -27.55 15.30
C SER A 302 10.72 -28.02 15.65
N MET A 303 9.77 -27.09 15.83
CA MET A 303 8.39 -27.40 16.21
C MET A 303 7.57 -27.80 14.97
N PRO A 304 6.74 -28.86 15.04
CA PRO A 304 5.82 -29.18 13.96
C PRO A 304 4.85 -28.03 13.66
N ILE A 305 4.72 -27.66 12.39
CA ILE A 305 3.89 -26.54 11.95
C ILE A 305 2.42 -26.99 11.88
N PHE A 306 1.49 -26.19 12.40
CA PHE A 306 0.07 -26.39 12.18
C PHE A 306 -0.35 -25.84 10.82
N GLU A 307 -0.91 -26.69 9.96
CA GLU A 307 -1.45 -26.34 8.64
C GLU A 307 -0.51 -25.42 7.83
N ASN A 308 -0.98 -24.22 7.48
CA ASN A 308 -0.24 -23.22 6.71
C ASN A 308 0.30 -22.06 7.59
N TYR A 309 0.41 -22.25 8.91
CA TYR A 309 0.91 -21.23 9.85
C TYR A 309 2.44 -21.22 9.93
N GLU A 310 3.08 -21.04 8.77
CA GLU A 310 4.52 -21.15 8.57
C GLU A 310 5.34 -20.07 9.32
N PRO A 311 6.62 -20.33 9.64
CA PRO A 311 7.50 -19.40 10.35
C PRO A 311 7.56 -17.99 9.74
N LEU A 312 7.52 -17.88 8.41
CA LEU A 312 7.56 -16.59 7.70
C LEU A 312 6.44 -15.65 8.17
N LYS A 313 5.28 -16.16 8.56
CA LYS A 313 4.14 -15.34 9.00
C LYS A 313 4.39 -14.60 10.31
N ALA A 314 5.26 -15.11 11.20
CA ALA A 314 5.63 -14.41 12.43
C ALA A 314 6.64 -13.28 12.21
N TYR A 315 7.41 -13.32 11.12
CA TYR A 315 8.45 -12.34 10.82
C TYR A 315 8.08 -11.39 9.67
N SER A 316 6.95 -11.63 9.01
CA SER A 316 6.42 -10.73 8.00
C SER A 316 5.53 -9.69 8.67
N THR A 317 5.55 -8.47 8.14
CA THR A 317 4.50 -7.48 8.41
C THR A 317 3.19 -7.81 7.68
N ALA A 318 3.18 -8.85 6.84
CA ALA A 318 1.95 -9.38 6.26
C ALA A 318 1.07 -10.06 7.33
N GLU A 319 -0.24 -10.02 7.13
CA GLU A 319 -1.23 -10.62 8.00
C GLU A 319 -1.01 -12.13 8.17
N GLY A 320 -0.93 -12.56 9.43
CA GLY A 320 -0.74 -13.94 9.82
C GLY A 320 0.06 -14.05 11.12
N TYR A 321 0.31 -15.29 11.54
CA TYR A 321 1.20 -15.64 12.63
C TYR A 321 1.76 -17.04 12.42
N PHE A 322 2.84 -17.38 13.13
CA PHE A 322 3.33 -18.76 13.21
C PHE A 322 2.55 -19.52 14.27
N TRP A 323 2.23 -20.79 14.02
CA TRP A 323 1.59 -21.67 14.99
C TRP A 323 2.25 -23.05 15.00
N GLY A 324 3.04 -23.31 16.04
CA GLY A 324 3.79 -24.54 16.24
C GLY A 324 3.14 -25.44 17.28
N LYS A 325 3.22 -26.75 17.07
CA LYS A 325 2.76 -27.78 18.00
C LYS A 325 3.88 -28.22 18.93
N ASP A 326 3.48 -28.79 20.06
CA ASP A 326 4.33 -29.53 21.00
C ASP A 326 5.66 -28.81 21.36
N PRO A 327 5.63 -27.54 21.78
CA PRO A 327 6.83 -26.83 22.24
C PRO A 327 7.44 -27.50 23.49
N ALA A 328 8.56 -28.20 23.27
CA ALA A 328 9.36 -28.84 24.32
C ALA A 328 10.61 -28.01 24.66
N ALA A 329 11.19 -28.22 25.84
CA ALA A 329 12.47 -27.65 26.24
C ALA A 329 13.55 -27.95 25.19
N GLY A 330 14.25 -26.90 24.75
CA GLY A 330 15.21 -26.98 23.66
C GLY A 330 14.63 -26.78 22.26
N SER A 331 13.30 -26.70 22.10
CA SER A 331 12.70 -26.33 20.82
C SER A 331 13.10 -24.92 20.40
N ILE A 332 13.25 -24.71 19.10
CA ILE A 332 13.75 -23.46 18.54
C ILE A 332 12.87 -22.90 17.44
N PHE A 333 12.89 -21.57 17.34
CA PHE A 333 12.53 -20.80 16.16
C PHE A 333 13.74 -19.94 15.80
N CYS A 334 14.30 -20.10 14.61
CA CYS A 334 15.54 -19.48 14.18
C CYS A 334 15.32 -18.65 12.92
N ILE A 335 15.77 -17.40 12.97
CA ILE A 335 15.82 -16.46 11.85
C ILE A 335 17.28 -16.34 11.45
N VAL A 336 17.60 -16.69 10.21
CA VAL A 336 18.96 -16.63 9.68
C VAL A 336 19.00 -15.55 8.62
N PHE A 337 19.69 -14.44 8.89
CA PHE A 337 19.74 -13.32 7.96
C PHE A 337 20.51 -13.71 6.69
N ARG A 338 20.05 -13.22 5.54
CA ARG A 338 20.79 -13.37 4.27
C ARG A 338 22.08 -12.57 4.26
N GLN A 339 22.07 -11.43 4.94
CA GLN A 339 23.24 -10.60 5.17
C GLN A 339 23.32 -10.27 6.67
N PRO A 340 24.50 -10.37 7.30
CA PRO A 340 24.67 -10.02 8.70
C PRO A 340 24.23 -8.58 8.95
N ALA A 341 23.50 -8.35 10.05
CA ALA A 341 22.91 -7.05 10.35
C ALA A 341 23.24 -6.57 11.75
N ARG A 342 23.43 -5.25 11.92
CA ARG A 342 23.60 -4.63 13.24
C ARG A 342 22.23 -4.40 13.87
N VAL A 343 21.79 -5.36 14.67
CA VAL A 343 20.49 -5.33 15.35
C VAL A 343 20.54 -4.36 16.53
N THR A 344 19.62 -3.39 16.56
CA THR A 344 19.49 -2.40 17.64
C THR A 344 18.38 -2.76 18.62
N ARG A 345 17.34 -3.42 18.12
CA ARG A 345 16.16 -3.78 18.89
C ARG A 345 15.49 -5.02 18.32
N VAL A 346 15.00 -5.86 19.22
CA VAL A 346 14.13 -7.01 18.90
C VAL A 346 12.92 -6.97 19.81
N ARG A 347 11.74 -7.14 19.23
CA ARG A 347 10.49 -7.31 19.97
C ARG A 347 9.81 -8.59 19.47
N VAL A 348 9.38 -9.44 20.40
CA VAL A 348 8.64 -10.66 20.11
C VAL A 348 7.35 -10.67 20.92
N ARG A 349 6.24 -10.94 20.24
CA ARG A 349 4.91 -11.10 20.85
C ARG A 349 4.35 -12.47 20.53
N THR A 350 3.91 -13.21 21.54
CA THR A 350 3.31 -14.55 21.39
C THR A 350 1.86 -14.58 21.87
N GLY A 351 1.13 -15.65 21.51
CA GLY A 351 -0.30 -15.80 21.78
C GLY A 351 -1.21 -15.03 20.83
N SER A 352 -2.52 -15.26 20.92
CA SER A 352 -3.56 -14.50 20.21
C SER A 352 -4.72 -14.13 21.14
N GLU A 353 -5.58 -13.19 20.75
CA GLU A 353 -6.78 -12.86 21.54
C GLU A 353 -7.79 -14.01 21.55
N GLU A 354 -7.85 -14.75 20.44
CA GLU A 354 -8.73 -15.90 20.22
C GLU A 354 -8.23 -17.16 20.95
N ARG A 355 -6.91 -17.31 21.12
CA ARG A 355 -6.25 -18.42 21.81
C ARG A 355 -5.30 -17.88 22.86
N ARG A 356 -5.88 -17.58 24.03
CA ARG A 356 -5.20 -16.86 25.11
C ARG A 356 -4.07 -17.64 25.77
N ASP A 357 -4.10 -18.97 25.68
CA ASP A 357 -3.14 -19.85 26.34
C ASP A 357 -1.99 -20.28 25.39
N ASP A 358 -2.11 -20.03 24.08
CA ASP A 358 -1.10 -20.42 23.08
C ASP A 358 0.09 -19.43 23.02
N PHE A 359 0.55 -18.92 24.16
CA PHE A 359 1.71 -18.03 24.27
C PHE A 359 2.94 -18.78 24.81
N LEU A 360 4.13 -18.19 24.65
CA LEU A 360 5.36 -18.80 25.15
C LEU A 360 5.45 -18.63 26.67
N HIS A 361 5.38 -19.74 27.41
CA HIS A 361 5.44 -19.72 28.88
C HIS A 361 6.85 -19.45 29.40
N ALA A 362 7.84 -20.15 28.84
CA ALA A 362 9.23 -20.02 29.25
C ALA A 362 10.17 -20.15 28.04
N GLY A 363 10.88 -19.07 27.72
CA GLY A 363 11.90 -19.09 26.69
C GLY A 363 12.83 -17.90 26.78
N VAL A 364 13.85 -17.91 25.93
CA VAL A 364 14.87 -16.87 25.83
C VAL A 364 15.05 -16.41 24.38
N LEU A 365 15.46 -15.16 24.22
CA LEU A 365 15.93 -14.61 22.95
C LEU A 365 17.46 -14.66 22.91
N GLU A 366 18.00 -15.16 21.81
CA GLU A 366 19.44 -15.33 21.61
C GLU A 366 19.87 -14.71 20.27
N LEU A 367 21.01 -14.04 20.26
CA LEU A 367 21.63 -13.50 19.04
C LEU A 367 22.84 -14.36 18.68
N GLY A 368 22.85 -14.83 17.43
CA GLY A 368 23.76 -15.83 16.90
C GLY A 368 24.76 -15.28 15.90
N ARG A 369 25.94 -15.90 15.89
CA ARG A 369 27.05 -15.64 14.96
C ARG A 369 27.65 -16.96 14.50
N GLN A 370 28.47 -16.91 13.45
CA GLN A 370 29.11 -18.07 12.85
C GLN A 370 28.05 -19.04 12.30
N GLN A 371 27.40 -18.61 11.22
CA GLN A 371 26.43 -19.40 10.48
C GLN A 371 27.04 -20.77 10.15
N ARG A 372 26.26 -21.83 10.43
CA ARG A 372 26.68 -23.19 10.17
C ARG A 372 26.71 -23.47 8.66
N PRO A 373 27.48 -24.48 8.21
CA PRO A 373 27.56 -24.85 6.80
C PRO A 373 26.21 -25.25 6.16
N ASP A 374 25.25 -25.72 6.97
CA ASP A 374 23.90 -26.06 6.50
C ASP A 374 22.99 -24.84 6.26
N GLY A 375 23.44 -23.64 6.69
CA GLY A 375 22.72 -22.39 6.56
C GLY A 375 21.46 -22.27 7.42
N ARG A 376 21.21 -23.20 8.35
CA ARG A 376 19.94 -23.27 9.13
C ARG A 376 20.03 -22.73 10.55
N ASP A 377 21.25 -22.59 11.06
CA ASP A 377 21.51 -22.18 12.44
C ASP A 377 22.89 -21.52 12.54
N CYS A 378 23.17 -20.92 13.69
CA CYS A 378 24.49 -20.42 14.08
C CYS A 378 25.15 -21.37 15.09
N SER A 379 26.48 -21.32 15.24
CA SER A 379 27.19 -22.15 16.23
C SER A 379 27.35 -21.45 17.58
N ALA A 380 27.44 -20.12 17.59
CA ALA A 380 27.66 -19.32 18.80
C ALA A 380 26.47 -18.39 19.06
N TYR A 381 25.97 -18.37 20.30
CA TYR A 381 24.80 -17.58 20.70
C TYR A 381 25.04 -16.88 22.04
N ASP A 382 24.62 -15.61 22.12
CA ASP A 382 24.49 -14.89 23.38
C ASP A 382 23.01 -14.74 23.73
N THR A 383 22.63 -15.07 24.96
CA THR A 383 21.28 -14.79 25.47
C THR A 383 21.15 -13.31 25.79
N VAL A 384 20.15 -12.66 25.19
CA VAL A 384 19.94 -11.20 25.31
C VAL A 384 18.66 -10.82 26.05
N GLY A 385 17.79 -11.78 26.34
CA GLY A 385 16.58 -11.55 27.13
C GLY A 385 15.79 -12.81 27.40
N THR A 386 14.86 -12.72 28.35
CA THR A 386 13.94 -13.80 28.76
C THR A 386 12.51 -13.34 28.55
N PHE A 387 11.64 -14.23 28.11
CA PHE A 387 10.23 -13.91 27.87
C PHE A 387 9.47 -13.74 29.18
N GLU A 388 8.64 -12.71 29.25
CA GLU A 388 7.74 -12.44 30.37
C GLU A 388 6.30 -12.44 29.85
N LYS A 389 5.48 -13.38 30.34
CA LYS A 389 4.07 -13.55 29.92
C LYS A 389 3.93 -13.54 28.40
N GLY A 390 4.78 -14.30 27.71
CA GLY A 390 4.77 -14.43 26.25
C GLY A 390 5.31 -13.23 25.46
N ASN A 391 5.86 -12.21 26.12
CA ASN A 391 6.38 -11.02 25.45
C ASN A 391 7.84 -10.80 25.79
N LEU A 392 8.59 -10.24 24.84
CA LEU A 392 9.97 -9.81 25.04
C LEU A 392 10.24 -8.57 24.19
N GLU A 393 10.87 -7.56 24.76
CA GLU A 393 11.39 -6.41 24.02
C GLU A 393 12.76 -6.04 24.56
N GLN A 394 13.79 -6.11 23.70
CA GLN A 394 15.15 -5.75 24.04
C GLN A 394 15.62 -4.62 23.12
N ARG A 395 16.22 -3.58 23.71
CA ARG A 395 16.74 -2.38 23.01
C ARG A 395 18.21 -2.17 23.32
N GLY A 396 18.89 -1.38 22.49
CA GLY A 396 20.31 -1.07 22.68
C GLY A 396 21.21 -2.27 22.41
N LEU A 397 20.75 -3.22 21.60
CA LEU A 397 21.45 -4.48 21.31
C LEU A 397 22.78 -4.25 20.60
N GLU A 398 22.93 -3.14 19.88
CA GLU A 398 24.17 -2.74 19.22
C GLU A 398 25.33 -2.50 20.19
N LYS A 399 25.02 -2.18 21.45
CA LYS A 399 26.01 -1.97 22.52
C LYS A 399 26.40 -3.27 23.19
N ALA A 400 25.45 -4.19 23.34
CA ALA A 400 25.65 -5.50 23.97
C ALA A 400 26.35 -6.48 23.02
N VAL A 401 26.02 -6.40 21.72
CA VAL A 401 26.57 -7.24 20.66
C VAL A 401 27.14 -6.33 19.56
N PRO A 402 28.42 -5.94 19.66
CA PRO A 402 29.02 -4.96 18.74
C PRO A 402 29.30 -5.50 17.33
N SER A 403 29.33 -6.83 17.18
CA SER A 403 29.48 -7.51 15.90
C SER A 403 28.14 -7.69 15.18
N PRO A 404 28.11 -7.68 13.84
CA PRO A 404 26.90 -7.99 13.08
C PRO A 404 26.32 -9.36 13.48
N VAL A 405 25.01 -9.41 13.67
CA VAL A 405 24.25 -10.61 14.00
C VAL A 405 23.97 -11.37 12.71
N GLU A 406 24.09 -12.69 12.75
CA GLU A 406 23.78 -13.58 11.62
C GLU A 406 22.49 -14.36 11.85
N CYS A 407 22.21 -14.74 13.11
CA CYS A 407 20.98 -15.45 13.48
C CYS A 407 20.26 -14.79 14.66
N VAL A 408 18.94 -14.85 14.70
CA VAL A 408 18.12 -14.52 15.86
C VAL A 408 17.31 -15.75 16.23
N ARG A 409 17.44 -16.23 17.47
CA ARG A 409 16.82 -17.49 17.91
C ARG A 409 15.95 -17.29 19.13
N ILE A 410 14.73 -17.79 19.06
CA ILE A 410 13.86 -18.00 20.22
C ILE A 410 14.04 -19.46 20.62
N ARG A 411 14.41 -19.70 21.88
CA ARG A 411 14.59 -21.05 22.42
C ARG A 411 13.64 -21.27 23.59
N VAL A 412 12.84 -22.32 23.50
CA VAL A 412 11.95 -22.78 24.56
C VAL A 412 12.80 -23.38 25.68
N THR A 413 12.59 -22.95 26.92
CA THR A 413 13.41 -23.37 28.07
C THR A 413 12.73 -24.38 28.98
N GLN A 414 11.40 -24.52 28.89
CA GLN A 414 10.62 -25.51 29.64
C GLN A 414 9.54 -26.09 28.73
N ASP A 415 9.14 -27.32 28.98
CA ASP A 415 8.01 -27.95 28.27
C ASP A 415 6.70 -27.20 28.57
N GLN A 416 5.84 -27.06 27.58
CA GLN A 416 4.45 -26.60 27.77
C GLN A 416 3.49 -27.48 26.96
N SER A 417 2.29 -27.71 27.48
CA SER A 417 1.25 -28.54 26.84
C SER A 417 0.56 -27.82 25.69
N GLU A 418 0.45 -26.51 25.81
CA GLU A 418 -0.22 -25.63 24.87
C GLU A 418 0.64 -25.42 23.63
N TRP A 419 0.00 -25.24 22.48
CA TRP A 419 0.70 -24.90 21.25
C TRP A 419 1.27 -23.49 21.33
N LEU A 420 2.22 -23.16 20.46
CA LEU A 420 2.89 -21.86 20.47
C LEU A 420 2.48 -21.03 19.26
N ILE A 421 1.78 -19.92 19.52
CA ILE A 421 1.58 -18.85 18.54
C ILE A 421 2.69 -17.81 18.71
N ILE A 422 3.45 -17.54 17.66
CA ILE A 422 4.29 -16.34 17.59
C ILE A 422 3.60 -15.35 16.66
N ARG A 423 3.05 -14.29 17.26
CA ARG A 423 2.23 -13.28 16.59
C ARG A 423 3.09 -12.34 15.75
N SER A 424 4.18 -11.82 16.32
CA SER A 424 5.12 -10.98 15.59
C SER A 424 6.53 -11.10 16.16
N ILE A 425 7.50 -11.01 15.25
CA ILE A 425 8.93 -10.83 15.52
C ILE A 425 9.36 -9.61 14.73
N ASP A 426 9.67 -8.55 15.47
CA ASP A 426 10.00 -7.24 14.95
C ASP A 426 11.47 -6.94 15.25
N ILE A 427 12.25 -6.65 14.22
CA ILE A 427 13.70 -6.39 14.30
C ILE A 427 14.01 -5.04 13.67
N TRP A 428 14.76 -4.23 14.39
CA TRP A 428 15.31 -2.96 13.90
C TRP A 428 16.82 -3.05 13.79
N THR A 429 17.37 -2.41 12.77
CA THR A 429 18.81 -2.39 12.49
C THR A 429 19.35 -0.97 12.38
N MET A 430 20.66 -0.80 12.58
CA MET A 430 21.30 0.52 12.42
C MET A 430 21.19 1.07 10.99
N ASP A 431 21.12 0.21 9.99
CA ASP A 431 21.04 0.64 8.59
C ASP A 431 19.60 1.02 8.16
N GLY A 432 18.60 0.74 9.02
CA GLY A 432 17.18 1.02 8.80
C GLY A 432 16.64 2.24 9.57
N THR A 433 17.46 2.83 10.45
CA THR A 433 17.27 4.15 11.08
C THR A 433 18.04 5.22 10.35
#